data_AF-A0A961XLD2-F1
#
_entry.id   AF-A0A961XLD2-F1
#
_cell.length_a   1.000
_cell.length_b   1.000
_cell.length_c   1.000
_cell.angle_alpha   90.00
_cell.angle_beta   90.00
_cell.angle_gamma   90.00
#
_symmetry.space_group_name_H-M   'P 1'
#
loop_
_entity.id
_entity.type
_entity.pdbx_description
1 polymer ?
#
loop_
_entity_poly.entity_id
_entity_poly.type
_entity_poly.pdbx_seq_one_letter_code
_entity_poly.pdbx_strand_id
1 'polypeptide(L)'
;MTNVLQPHFPHRHLLGIAELTPGDITFLLDRAEEAVSVSRQRNKKKAVLQGRTQINLFFEASTRTQSSFELAGKRLGADVMNMSVGSSSVKKGETLIDT
;
A
#
# COMPACT_ATOMS: atom_id res chain seq x y z
N MET A 1 25.66 -23.59 1.59
CA MET A 1 24.72 -22.63 0.98
C MET A 1 23.46 -22.62 1.84
N THR A 2 23.42 -21.78 2.87
CA THR A 2 22.26 -21.68 3.76
C THR A 2 21.16 -20.91 3.03
N ASN A 3 20.12 -21.65 2.63
CA ASN A 3 18.86 -21.07 2.20
C ASN A 3 18.21 -20.41 3.44
N VAL A 4 18.54 -19.16 3.70
CA VAL A 4 17.82 -18.33 4.66
C VAL A 4 16.41 -18.18 4.10
N LEU A 5 15.44 -18.88 4.69
CA LEU A 5 14.02 -18.65 4.45
C LEU A 5 13.80 -17.14 4.60
N GLN A 6 13.56 -16.44 3.49
CA GLN A 6 13.21 -15.04 3.57
C GLN A 6 11.95 -14.96 4.41
N PRO A 7 11.94 -14.17 5.51
CA PRO A 7 10.71 -13.95 6.24
C PRO A 7 9.67 -13.46 5.24
N HIS A 8 8.49 -14.06 5.28
CA HIS A 8 7.40 -13.79 4.37
C HIS A 8 6.24 -13.26 5.22
N PHE A 9 5.59 -12.20 4.77
CA PHE A 9 4.38 -11.69 5.41
C PHE A 9 3.20 -12.61 5.04
N PRO A 10 2.62 -13.38 5.97
CA PRO A 10 1.62 -14.42 5.68
C PRO A 10 0.23 -13.88 5.41
N HIS A 11 -0.02 -12.63 5.78
CA HIS A 11 -1.35 -12.02 5.69
C HIS A 11 -1.59 -11.43 4.30
N ARG A 12 -2.73 -11.79 3.70
CA ARG A 12 -3.16 -11.20 2.41
C ARG A 12 -3.61 -9.74 2.57
N HIS A 13 -4.17 -9.40 3.73
CA HIS A 13 -4.74 -8.08 4.03
C HIS A 13 -4.19 -7.56 5.36
N LEU A 14 -4.10 -6.23 5.51
CA LEU A 14 -3.72 -5.56 6.75
C LEU A 14 -4.89 -4.68 7.21
N LEU A 15 -5.83 -5.28 7.95
CA LEU A 15 -7.04 -4.60 8.46
C LEU A 15 -6.87 -4.05 9.88
N GLY A 16 -5.83 -4.51 10.58
CA GLY A 16 -5.50 -4.11 11.94
C GLY A 16 -4.19 -4.76 12.37
N ILE A 17 -3.73 -4.44 13.58
CA ILE A 17 -2.46 -4.94 14.12
C ILE A 17 -2.62 -6.06 15.14
N ALA A 18 -3.85 -6.37 15.56
CA ALA A 18 -4.13 -7.31 16.65
C ALA A 18 -3.68 -8.75 16.34
N GLU A 19 -3.73 -9.13 15.06
CA GLU A 19 -3.35 -10.47 14.58
C GLU A 19 -1.88 -10.56 14.16
N LEU A 20 -1.13 -9.45 14.21
CA LEU A 20 0.27 -9.45 13.82
C LEU A 20 1.13 -10.03 14.94
N THR A 21 1.93 -11.03 14.59
CA THR A 21 2.97 -11.53 15.47
C THR A 21 4.13 -10.52 15.55
N PRO A 22 4.98 -10.57 16.60
CA PRO A 22 6.19 -9.75 16.64
C PRO A 22 7.09 -9.96 15.41
N GLY A 23 7.09 -11.16 14.83
CA GLY A 23 7.81 -11.45 13.57
C GLY A 23 7.22 -10.70 12.37
N ASP A 24 5.89 -10.65 12.25
CA ASP A 24 5.22 -9.90 11.18
C ASP A 24 5.51 -8.40 11.27
N ILE A 25 5.46 -7.85 12.48
CA ILE A 25 5.75 -6.44 12.74
C ILE A 25 7.20 -6.13 12.38
N THR A 26 8.15 -6.95 12.85
CA THR A 26 9.57 -6.78 12.54
C THR A 26 9.81 -6.85 11.03
N PHE A 27 9.19 -7.80 10.34
CA PHE A 27 9.28 -7.90 8.89
C PHE A 27 8.81 -6.63 8.17
N LEU A 28 7.67 -6.05 8.57
CA LEU A 28 7.16 -4.81 7.99
C LEU A 28 8.11 -3.62 8.25
N LEU A 29 8.67 -3.54 9.46
CA LEU A 29 9.62 -2.49 9.83
C LEU A 29 10.95 -2.61 9.06
N ASP A 30 11.48 -3.81 8.89
CA ASP A 30 12.69 -4.06 8.09
C ASP A 30 12.48 -3.65 6.63
N ARG A 31 11.32 -3.98 6.03
CA ARG A 31 10.96 -3.53 4.67
C ARG A 31 10.81 -2.01 4.58
N ALA A 32 10.30 -1.36 5.63
CA ALA A 32 10.20 0.09 5.68
C ALA A 32 11.59 0.76 5.67
N GLU A 33 12.55 0.23 6.45
CA GLU A 33 13.93 0.73 6.48
C GLU A 33 14.61 0.58 5.10
N GLU A 34 14.42 -0.57 4.44
CA GLU A 34 14.89 -0.76 3.06
C GLU A 34 14.28 0.26 2.09
N ALA A 35 12.98 0.56 2.22
CA ALA A 35 12.32 1.55 1.38
C ALA A 35 12.84 2.98 1.62
N VAL A 36 13.30 3.29 2.84
CA VAL A 36 13.98 4.56 3.15
C VAL A 36 15.29 4.67 2.37
N SER A 37 16.08 3.59 2.33
CA SER A 37 17.34 3.57 1.57
C SER A 37 17.12 3.86 0.08
N VAL A 38 16.10 3.25 -0.53
CA VAL A 38 15.70 3.47 -1.93
C VAL A 38 15.23 4.90 -2.15
N SER A 39 14.51 5.47 -1.19
CA SER A 39 13.98 6.84 -1.27
C SER A 39 15.08 7.91 -1.34
N ARG A 40 16.29 7.59 -0.86
CA ARG A 40 17.48 8.45 -0.91
C ARG A 40 18.25 8.33 -2.24
N GLN A 41 17.98 7.31 -3.05
CA GLN A 41 18.65 7.11 -4.33
C GLN A 41 18.16 8.09 -5.39
N ARG A 42 18.98 8.30 -6.43
CA ARG A 42 18.61 9.14 -7.59
C ARG A 42 17.48 8.50 -8.41
N ASN A 43 17.55 7.18 -8.61
CA ASN A 43 16.44 6.41 -9.18
C ASN A 43 15.60 5.82 -8.06
N LYS A 44 14.39 6.35 -7.88
CA LYS A 44 13.48 5.98 -6.80
C LYS A 44 12.39 5.01 -7.25
N LYS A 45 12.35 4.68 -8.56
CA LYS A 45 11.32 3.83 -9.14
C LYS A 45 11.80 2.38 -9.23
N LYS A 46 10.94 1.46 -8.80
CA LYS A 46 11.05 0.02 -9.00
C LYS A 46 9.89 -0.43 -9.89
N ALA A 47 10.01 -1.63 -10.47
CA ALA A 47 8.99 -2.24 -11.32
C ALA A 47 8.17 -3.34 -10.59
N VAL A 48 8.12 -3.29 -9.26
CA VAL A 48 7.50 -4.34 -8.42
C VAL A 48 6.01 -4.49 -8.69
N LEU A 49 5.31 -3.38 -8.94
CA LEU A 49 3.87 -3.34 -9.21
C LEU A 49 3.56 -2.92 -10.66
N GLN A 50 4.50 -3.07 -11.59
CA GLN A 50 4.28 -2.72 -12.99
C GLN A 50 3.09 -3.50 -13.56
N GLY A 51 2.16 -2.79 -14.20
CA GLY A 51 0.91 -3.37 -14.74
C GLY A 51 -0.14 -3.70 -13.68
N ARG A 52 0.03 -3.23 -12.44
CA ARG A 52 -0.98 -3.31 -11.37
C ARG A 52 -1.55 -1.93 -11.09
N THR A 53 -2.85 -1.87 -10.82
CA THR A 53 -3.54 -0.66 -10.37
C THR A 53 -3.68 -0.65 -8.85
N GLN A 54 -3.31 0.45 -8.22
CA GLN A 54 -3.59 0.72 -6.80
C GLN A 54 -4.69 1.78 -6.69
N ILE A 55 -5.77 1.44 -5.99
CA ILE A 55 -6.89 2.35 -5.74
C ILE A 55 -6.83 2.81 -4.29
N ASN A 56 -6.75 4.12 -4.08
CA ASN A 56 -6.85 4.75 -2.78
C ASN A 56 -8.28 5.24 -2.58
N LEU A 57 -9.04 4.54 -1.74
CA LEU A 57 -10.43 4.86 -1.43
C LEU A 57 -10.53 5.48 -0.03
N PHE A 58 -10.93 6.75 0.04
CA PHE A 58 -11.12 7.48 1.29
C PHE A 58 -12.56 7.99 1.41
N PHE A 59 -13.26 7.54 2.45
CA PHE A 59 -14.61 8.01 2.81
C PHE A 59 -14.58 9.40 3.45
N GLU A 60 -13.51 9.69 4.19
CA GLU A 60 -13.24 10.97 4.83
C GLU A 60 -11.89 11.52 4.37
N ALA A 61 -11.75 12.85 4.33
CA ALA A 61 -10.54 13.48 3.84
C ALA A 61 -9.32 13.13 4.72
N SER A 62 -8.30 12.50 4.12
CA SER A 62 -7.06 12.12 4.79
C SER A 62 -5.83 12.39 3.90
N THR A 63 -5.55 13.66 3.65
CA THR A 63 -4.53 14.11 2.68
C THR A 63 -3.15 13.50 2.90
N ARG A 64 -2.71 13.38 4.17
CA ARG A 64 -1.39 12.82 4.51
C ARG A 64 -1.29 11.34 4.18
N THR A 65 -2.33 10.58 4.51
CA THR A 65 -2.41 9.14 4.26
C THR A 65 -2.48 8.89 2.75
N GLN A 66 -3.39 9.57 2.05
CA GLN A 66 -3.53 9.46 0.60
C GLN A 66 -2.22 9.77 -0.14
N SER A 67 -1.56 10.89 0.22
CA SER A 67 -0.29 11.28 -0.40
C SER A 67 0.81 10.22 -0.17
N SER A 68 0.81 9.58 1.00
CA SER A 68 1.80 8.54 1.34
C SER A 68 1.60 7.29 0.48
N PHE A 69 0.35 6.81 0.38
CA PHE A 69 0.01 5.66 -0.46
C PHE A 69 0.21 5.94 -1.94
N GLU A 70 -0.14 7.14 -2.41
CA GLU A 70 0.07 7.54 -3.80
C GLU A 70 1.56 7.57 -4.18
N LEU A 71 2.39 8.16 -3.32
CA LEU A 71 3.83 8.21 -3.55
C LEU A 71 4.44 6.79 -3.55
N ALA A 72 4.02 5.93 -2.61
CA ALA A 72 4.50 4.55 -2.54
C ALA A 72 4.14 3.76 -3.81
N GLY A 73 2.87 3.78 -4.24
CA GLY A 73 2.42 3.08 -5.45
C GLY A 73 3.18 3.53 -6.70
N LYS A 74 3.30 4.85 -6.92
CA LYS A 74 4.05 5.42 -8.04
C LYS A 74 5.54 5.04 -8.04
N ARG A 75 6.16 4.94 -6.86
CA ARG A 75 7.56 4.49 -6.72
C ARG A 75 7.72 3.00 -6.96
N LEU A 76 6.71 2.20 -6.66
CA LEU A 76 6.72 0.77 -6.96
C LEU A 76 6.31 0.44 -8.40
N GLY A 77 5.94 1.44 -9.19
CA GLY A 77 5.61 1.30 -10.61
C GLY A 77 4.14 0.99 -10.89
N ALA A 78 3.25 1.15 -9.89
CA ALA A 78 1.82 0.97 -10.05
C ALA A 78 1.16 2.16 -10.75
N ASP A 79 0.05 1.89 -11.43
CA ASP A 79 -0.92 2.90 -11.83
C ASP A 79 -1.78 3.27 -10.61
N VAL A 80 -1.70 4.51 -10.14
CA VAL A 80 -2.40 4.95 -8.91
C VAL A 80 -3.62 5.77 -9.24
N MET A 81 -4.76 5.39 -8.66
CA MET A 81 -6.03 6.11 -8.76
C MET A 81 -6.53 6.51 -7.37
N ASN A 82 -6.93 7.77 -7.19
CA ASN A 82 -7.48 8.28 -5.94
C ASN A 82 -8.99 8.50 -6.11
N MET A 83 -9.80 7.91 -5.23
CA MET A 83 -11.25 8.05 -5.22
C MET A 83 -11.70 8.70 -3.91
N SER A 84 -12.35 9.86 -4.01
CA SER A 84 -13.03 10.51 -2.89
C SER A 84 -14.52 10.19 -2.94
N VAL A 85 -15.01 9.42 -1.97
CA VAL A 85 -16.42 8.98 -1.95
C VAL A 85 -17.38 10.18 -1.78
N GLY A 86 -16.93 11.24 -1.10
CA GLY A 86 -17.70 12.48 -0.97
C GLY A 86 -18.09 13.15 -2.30
N SER A 87 -17.38 12.87 -3.40
CA SER A 87 -17.70 13.37 -4.75
C SER A 87 -18.25 12.30 -5.70
N SER A 88 -18.21 11.02 -5.31
CA SER A 88 -18.62 9.87 -6.11
C SER A 88 -19.90 9.26 -5.54
N SER A 89 -21.04 9.67 -6.11
CA SER A 89 -22.28 8.92 -6.31
C SER A 89 -22.82 7.91 -5.27
N VAL A 90 -22.48 7.99 -3.97
CA VAL A 90 -23.36 7.44 -2.91
C VAL A 90 -24.73 8.18 -2.88
N LYS A 91 -24.90 9.19 -3.75
CA LYS A 91 -26.20 9.81 -4.07
C LYS A 91 -27.11 8.94 -4.96
N LYS A 92 -26.63 7.84 -5.55
CA LYS A 92 -27.40 7.04 -6.51
C LYS A 92 -27.56 5.57 -6.09
N GLY A 93 -27.80 5.30 -4.80
CA GLY A 93 -28.37 4.02 -4.34
C GLY A 93 -27.61 2.73 -4.68
N GLU A 94 -26.43 2.79 -5.30
CA GLU A 94 -25.57 1.64 -5.59
C GLU A 94 -24.73 1.35 -4.34
N THR A 95 -24.81 0.10 -3.89
CA THR A 95 -24.05 -0.37 -2.74
C THR A 95 -22.58 -0.51 -3.12
N LEU A 96 -21.66 -0.29 -2.17
CA LEU A 96 -20.21 -0.51 -2.36
C LEU A 96 -19.84 -1.93 -2.84
N ILE A 97 -20.77 -2.88 -2.74
CA ILE A 97 -20.65 -4.25 -3.23
C ILE A 97 -20.75 -4.32 -4.77
N ASP A 98 -21.33 -3.30 -5.40
CA ASP A 98 -21.57 -3.24 -6.84
C ASP A 98 -20.44 -2.52 -7.62
N THR A 99 -19.34 -2.13 -6.95
CA THR A 99 -18.14 -1.47 -7.53
C THR A 99 -16.88 -2.27 -7.28
#